data_AF-A0A9X1SQR9-F1
#
_entry.id   AF-A0A9X1SQR9-F1
#
_cell.length_a   1.000
_cell.length_b   1.000
_cell.length_c   1.000
_cell.angle_alpha   90.00
_cell.angle_beta   90.00
_cell.angle_gamma   90.00
#
_symmetry.space_group_name_H-M   'P 1'
#
loop_
_entity.id
_entity.type
_entity.pdbx_description
1 polymer ?
#
loop_
_entity_poly.entity_id
_entity_poly.type
_entity_poly.pdbx_seq_one_letter_code
_entity_poly.pdbx_strand_id
1 'polypeptide(L)'
;MTKNHSFLEQQIATFGAALNGGNQPQSEYIEAFSKSFKGLEKQINIWETFIANSTNVNQDDAMLFSLSVSEQYLHYTHKSTEIEQLRYYYIAQRIADLYWKHNRDHRGKDSPGYPGHFGCRVRLREMKLEIFWVYNEFKPKKNSDKYQVISHYLPREGNYRYPQSTFTRAQDWEKPVITAVEDAFSIIRRANSNLMRVRQLCRWNDTNLFKMAGDIDDFKMDNPL
;
A
#
# COMPACT_ATOMS: atom_id res chain seq x y z
N MET A 1 -9.98 -33.87 -9.36
CA MET A 1 -10.26 -32.50 -9.85
C MET A 1 -9.18 -31.58 -9.33
N THR A 2 -8.15 -31.32 -10.14
CA THR A 2 -7.10 -30.35 -9.85
C THR A 2 -7.71 -28.95 -9.94
N LYS A 3 -7.68 -28.20 -8.83
CA LYS A 3 -8.05 -26.78 -8.85
C LYS A 3 -7.08 -26.07 -9.79
N ASN A 4 -7.57 -25.57 -10.91
CA ASN A 4 -6.82 -24.65 -11.76
C ASN A 4 -6.69 -23.34 -10.99
N HIS A 5 -5.60 -23.24 -10.23
CA HIS A 5 -5.24 -22.02 -9.54
C HIS A 5 -4.95 -20.94 -10.59
N SER A 6 -5.52 -19.75 -10.40
CA SER A 6 -5.20 -18.62 -11.27
C SER A 6 -3.68 -18.36 -11.21
N PHE A 7 -3.12 -17.77 -12.26
CA PHE A 7 -1.68 -17.45 -12.33
C PHE A 7 -1.19 -16.68 -11.09
N LEU A 8 -2.05 -15.86 -10.48
CA LEU A 8 -1.76 -15.17 -9.21
C LEU A 8 -1.69 -16.10 -8.00
N GLU A 9 -2.60 -17.06 -7.89
CA GLU A 9 -2.62 -17.99 -6.76
C GLU A 9 -1.35 -18.86 -6.76
N GLN A 10 -0.84 -19.20 -7.94
CA GLN A 10 0.44 -19.88 -8.09
C GLN A 10 1.60 -18.99 -7.62
N GLN A 11 1.61 -17.70 -7.99
CA GLN A 11 2.66 -16.76 -7.54
C GLN A 11 2.62 -16.49 -6.03
N ILE A 12 1.44 -16.39 -5.43
CA ILE A 12 1.26 -16.23 -3.98
C ILE A 12 1.74 -17.47 -3.22
N ALA A 13 1.45 -18.67 -3.74
CA ALA A 13 1.89 -19.93 -3.15
C ALA A 13 3.42 -20.09 -3.18
N THR A 14 4.06 -19.77 -4.32
CA THR A 14 5.51 -19.78 -4.46
C THR A 14 6.17 -18.77 -3.50
N PHE A 15 5.61 -17.57 -3.37
CA PHE A 15 6.11 -16.55 -2.46
C PHE A 15 5.98 -16.94 -0.97
N GLY A 16 4.85 -17.55 -0.59
CA GLY A 16 4.64 -18.07 0.77
C GLY A 16 5.64 -19.17 1.15
N ALA A 17 6.05 -20.00 0.19
CA ALA A 17 7.06 -21.02 0.40
C ALA A 17 8.47 -20.42 0.61
N ALA A 18 8.83 -19.37 -0.15
CA ALA A 18 10.14 -18.72 -0.08
C ALA A 18 10.40 -17.97 1.24
N LEU A 19 9.35 -17.45 1.90
CA LEU A 19 9.49 -16.78 3.20
C LEU A 19 9.79 -17.75 4.37
N ASN A 20 9.50 -19.05 4.20
CA ASN A 20 9.75 -20.08 5.21
C ASN A 20 11.15 -20.71 5.10
N GLY A 21 11.91 -20.43 4.03
CA GLY A 21 13.26 -20.94 3.80
C GLY A 21 14.29 -19.83 3.96
N GLY A 22 15.19 -19.96 4.94
CA GLY A 22 16.28 -19.00 5.15
C GLY A 22 17.18 -18.88 3.91
N ASN A 23 17.29 -17.66 3.39
CA ASN A 23 18.19 -17.20 2.31
C ASN A 23 17.87 -17.65 0.87
N GLN A 24 16.84 -17.07 0.23
CA GLN A 24 16.84 -16.64 -1.19
C GLN A 24 15.60 -15.85 -1.70
N PRO A 25 14.76 -15.18 -0.87
CA PRO A 25 13.44 -14.69 -1.32
C PRO A 25 13.47 -13.57 -2.38
N GLN A 26 14.60 -12.87 -2.58
CA GLN A 26 14.67 -11.72 -3.49
C GLN A 26 14.75 -12.13 -4.97
N SER A 27 15.53 -13.17 -5.32
CA SER A 27 15.74 -13.58 -6.71
C SER A 27 14.46 -14.18 -7.31
N GLU A 28 13.81 -15.08 -6.56
CA GLU A 28 12.55 -15.72 -6.98
C GLU A 28 11.43 -14.70 -7.12
N TYR A 29 11.36 -13.71 -6.23
CA TYR A 29 10.40 -12.62 -6.30
C TYR A 29 10.62 -11.72 -7.54
N ILE A 30 11.86 -11.34 -7.84
CA ILE A 30 12.19 -10.56 -9.04
C ILE A 30 11.86 -11.36 -10.31
N GLU A 31 12.16 -12.66 -10.33
CA GLU A 31 11.85 -13.53 -11.46
C GLU A 31 10.33 -13.66 -11.67
N ALA A 32 9.57 -13.90 -10.59
CA ALA A 32 8.12 -13.98 -10.64
C ALA A 32 7.50 -12.65 -11.12
N PHE A 33 7.98 -11.51 -10.62
CA PHE A 33 7.53 -10.20 -11.06
C PHE A 33 7.86 -9.93 -12.53
N SER A 34 9.07 -10.29 -12.98
CA SER A 34 9.47 -10.19 -14.38
C SER A 34 8.60 -11.05 -15.31
N LYS A 35 8.30 -12.30 -14.90
CA LYS A 35 7.36 -13.18 -15.62
C LYS A 35 5.97 -12.56 -15.69
N SER A 36 5.50 -11.92 -14.63
CA SER A 36 4.23 -11.19 -14.61
C SER A 36 4.22 -10.05 -15.63
N PHE A 37 5.29 -9.27 -15.73
CA PHE A 37 5.39 -8.15 -16.68
C PHE A 37 5.36 -8.64 -18.14
N LYS A 38 6.17 -9.65 -18.47
CA LYS A 38 6.12 -10.31 -19.79
C LYS A 38 4.74 -10.90 -20.11
N GLY A 39 4.05 -11.40 -19.09
CA GLY A 39 2.67 -11.87 -19.20
C GLY A 39 1.69 -10.75 -19.59
N LEU A 40 1.88 -9.52 -19.10
CA LEU A 40 1.08 -8.36 -19.48
C LEU A 40 1.38 -7.91 -20.92
N GLU A 41 2.65 -7.85 -21.31
CA GLU A 41 3.06 -7.55 -22.71
C GLU A 41 2.43 -8.54 -23.70
N LYS A 42 2.46 -9.84 -23.37
CA LYS A 42 1.81 -10.86 -24.19
C LYS A 42 0.29 -10.64 -24.31
N GLN A 43 -0.37 -10.25 -23.22
CA GLN A 43 -1.80 -9.96 -23.24
C GLN A 43 -2.12 -8.73 -24.09
N ILE A 44 -1.29 -7.68 -24.05
CA ILE A 44 -1.42 -6.51 -24.93
C ILE A 44 -1.34 -6.94 -26.40
N ASN A 45 -0.31 -7.69 -26.79
CA ASN A 45 -0.15 -8.15 -28.17
C ASN A 45 -1.32 -9.05 -28.64
N ILE A 46 -1.89 -9.86 -27.75
CA ILE A 46 -3.08 -10.67 -28.05
C ILE A 46 -4.27 -9.76 -28.36
N TRP A 47 -4.50 -8.73 -27.54
CA TRP A 47 -5.60 -7.79 -27.76
C TRP A 47 -5.40 -6.95 -29.04
N GLU A 48 -4.19 -6.50 -29.33
CA GLU A 48 -3.87 -5.80 -30.59
C GLU A 48 -4.17 -6.70 -31.80
N THR A 49 -3.77 -7.97 -31.74
CA THR A 49 -4.04 -8.95 -32.79
C THR A 49 -5.54 -9.25 -32.92
N PHE A 50 -6.24 -9.36 -31.80
CA PHE A 50 -7.68 -9.58 -31.77
C PHE A 50 -8.44 -8.41 -32.41
N ILE A 51 -8.10 -7.17 -32.05
CA ILE A 51 -8.71 -5.97 -32.63
C ILE A 51 -8.50 -5.93 -34.14
N ALA A 52 -7.27 -6.22 -34.61
CA ALA A 52 -6.93 -6.23 -36.03
C ALA A 52 -7.70 -7.30 -36.85
N ASN A 53 -8.14 -8.39 -36.22
CA ASN A 53 -8.81 -9.53 -36.86
C ASN A 53 -10.28 -9.69 -36.42
N SER A 54 -10.84 -8.67 -35.77
CA SER A 54 -12.13 -8.75 -35.06
C SER A 54 -13.34 -9.06 -35.94
N THR A 55 -13.25 -8.86 -37.27
CA THR A 55 -14.34 -9.17 -38.21
C THR A 55 -14.62 -10.67 -38.38
N ASN A 56 -13.71 -11.54 -37.93
CA ASN A 56 -13.78 -13.00 -38.13
C ASN A 56 -14.35 -13.76 -36.91
N VAL A 57 -14.85 -13.05 -35.90
CA VAL A 57 -15.40 -13.66 -34.67
C VAL A 57 -16.86 -13.26 -34.44
N ASN A 58 -17.58 -14.07 -33.66
CA ASN A 58 -18.89 -13.69 -33.15
C ASN A 58 -18.75 -12.45 -32.26
N GLN A 59 -19.44 -11.36 -32.62
CA GLN A 59 -19.30 -10.06 -31.96
C GLN A 59 -19.90 -10.04 -30.55
N ASP A 60 -20.96 -10.81 -30.30
CA ASP A 60 -21.59 -10.89 -28.99
C ASP A 60 -20.70 -11.65 -28.01
N ASP A 61 -20.14 -12.80 -28.45
CA ASP A 61 -19.19 -13.56 -27.65
C ASP A 61 -17.91 -12.76 -27.36
N ALA A 62 -17.42 -12.02 -28.36
CA ALA A 62 -16.29 -11.11 -28.23
C ALA A 62 -16.55 -9.99 -27.20
N MET A 63 -17.75 -9.40 -27.22
CA MET A 63 -18.13 -8.35 -26.28
C MET A 63 -18.23 -8.89 -24.86
N LEU A 64 -18.91 -10.02 -24.66
CA LEU A 64 -19.02 -10.68 -23.35
C LEU A 64 -17.65 -11.06 -22.79
N PHE A 65 -16.79 -11.63 -23.63
CA PHE A 65 -15.41 -11.94 -23.24
C PHE A 65 -14.64 -10.68 -22.82
N SER A 66 -14.73 -9.60 -23.60
CA SER A 66 -14.05 -8.32 -23.32
C SER A 66 -14.49 -7.70 -21.99
N LEU A 67 -15.79 -7.73 -21.69
CA LEU A 67 -16.34 -7.28 -20.42
C LEU A 67 -15.81 -8.13 -19.25
N SER A 68 -15.87 -9.45 -19.37
CA SER A 68 -15.41 -10.38 -18.33
C SER A 68 -13.92 -10.22 -18.01
N VAL A 69 -13.08 -9.98 -19.03
CA VAL A 69 -11.65 -9.75 -18.86
C VAL A 69 -11.40 -8.38 -18.23
N SER A 70 -12.17 -7.36 -18.62
CA SER A 70 -12.06 -6.02 -18.04
C SER A 70 -12.35 -6.02 -16.53
N GLU A 71 -13.40 -6.72 -16.09
CA GLU A 71 -13.74 -6.91 -14.68
C GLU A 71 -12.58 -7.57 -13.91
N GLN A 72 -12.05 -8.68 -14.45
CA GLN A 72 -10.91 -9.39 -13.84
C GLN A 72 -9.68 -8.49 -13.70
N TYR A 73 -9.40 -7.64 -14.70
CA TYR A 73 -8.29 -6.69 -14.64
C TYR A 73 -8.48 -5.59 -13.60
N LEU A 74 -9.70 -5.08 -13.42
CA LEU A 74 -10.01 -4.12 -12.35
C LEU A 74 -9.80 -4.77 -10.98
N HIS A 75 -10.24 -6.01 -10.80
CA HIS A 75 -10.01 -6.76 -9.56
C HIS A 75 -8.51 -6.99 -9.31
N TYR A 76 -7.76 -7.41 -10.34
CA TYR A 76 -6.32 -7.59 -10.26
C TYR A 76 -5.59 -6.30 -9.87
N THR A 77 -5.98 -5.17 -10.48
CA THR A 77 -5.39 -3.86 -10.18
C THR A 77 -5.67 -3.47 -8.74
N HIS A 78 -6.90 -3.68 -8.27
CA HIS A 78 -7.27 -3.46 -6.88
C HIS A 78 -6.39 -4.28 -5.93
N LYS A 79 -6.25 -5.60 -6.17
CA LYS A 79 -5.40 -6.48 -5.36
C LYS A 79 -3.92 -6.12 -5.41
N SER A 80 -3.42 -5.71 -6.56
CA SER A 80 -2.04 -5.21 -6.71
C SER A 80 -1.78 -4.00 -5.81
N THR A 81 -2.76 -3.10 -5.64
CA THR A 81 -2.62 -1.98 -4.71
C THR A 81 -2.68 -2.39 -3.23
N GLU A 82 -3.33 -3.51 -2.87
CA GLU A 82 -3.28 -4.09 -1.52
C GLU A 82 -1.86 -4.56 -1.19
N ILE A 83 -1.22 -5.25 -2.13
CA ILE A 83 0.16 -5.70 -2.01
C ILE A 83 1.11 -4.49 -1.85
N GLU A 84 0.96 -3.45 -2.67
CA GLU A 84 1.84 -2.28 -2.58
C GLU A 84 1.69 -1.54 -1.24
N GLN A 85 0.48 -1.49 -0.67
CA GLN A 85 0.28 -0.92 0.65
C GLN A 85 0.97 -1.73 1.76
N LEU A 86 1.05 -3.06 1.65
CA LEU A 86 1.83 -3.89 2.57
C LEU A 86 3.32 -3.56 2.48
N ARG A 87 3.84 -3.31 1.27
CA ARG A 87 5.24 -2.87 1.08
C ARG A 87 5.47 -1.50 1.69
N TYR A 88 4.56 -0.54 1.50
CA TYR A 88 4.63 0.77 2.15
C TYR A 88 4.60 0.68 3.66
N TYR A 89 3.76 -0.21 4.22
CA TYR A 89 3.74 -0.47 5.66
C TYR A 89 5.11 -0.96 6.15
N TYR A 90 5.69 -1.96 5.48
CA TYR A 90 7.00 -2.49 5.84
C TYR A 90 8.09 -1.40 5.80
N ILE A 91 8.16 -0.64 4.70
CA ILE A 91 9.13 0.45 4.54
C ILE A 91 8.94 1.50 5.64
N ALA A 92 7.70 1.91 5.91
CA ALA A 92 7.40 2.87 6.98
C ALA A 92 7.80 2.33 8.36
N GLN A 93 7.60 1.04 8.65
CA GLN A 93 8.08 0.43 9.89
C GLN A 93 9.60 0.51 10.00
N ARG A 94 10.35 0.21 8.93
CA ARG A 94 11.83 0.32 8.93
C ARG A 94 12.31 1.75 9.18
N ILE A 95 11.60 2.74 8.64
CA ILE A 95 11.86 4.16 8.91
C ILE A 95 11.55 4.50 10.38
N ALA A 96 10.46 3.97 10.95
CA ALA A 96 10.16 4.15 12.36
C ALA A 96 11.22 3.49 13.26
N ASP A 97 11.72 2.31 12.89
CA ASP A 97 12.81 1.63 13.61
C ASP A 97 14.09 2.46 13.63
N LEU A 98 14.40 3.16 12.54
CA LEU A 98 15.52 4.10 12.48
C LEU A 98 15.35 5.21 13.52
N TYR A 99 14.19 5.87 13.57
CA TYR A 99 13.89 6.87 14.61
C TYR A 99 14.08 6.28 16.01
N TRP A 100 13.51 5.10 16.27
CA TRP A 100 13.56 4.47 17.57
C TRP A 100 14.97 4.00 17.96
N LYS A 101 15.82 3.67 17.00
CA LYS A 101 17.25 3.39 17.24
C LYS A 101 17.94 4.66 17.75
N HIS A 102 17.85 5.77 17.02
CA HIS A 102 18.41 7.04 17.47
C HIS A 102 17.84 7.47 18.84
N ASN A 103 16.54 7.32 19.04
CA ASN A 103 15.91 7.61 20.33
C ASN A 103 16.52 6.78 21.46
N ARG A 104 16.74 5.47 21.26
CA ARG A 104 17.38 4.59 22.26
C ARG A 104 18.83 4.94 22.53
N ASP A 105 19.59 5.29 21.50
CA ASP A 105 21.01 5.65 21.65
C ASP A 105 21.18 6.93 22.50
N HIS A 106 20.16 7.79 22.56
CA HIS A 106 20.12 9.01 23.37
C HIS A 106 19.35 8.83 24.71
N ARG A 107 19.08 7.59 25.16
CA ARG A 107 18.37 7.30 26.42
C ARG A 107 19.23 7.31 27.70
N GLY A 108 20.50 7.70 27.63
CA GLY A 108 21.34 7.81 28.82
C GLY A 108 20.87 8.93 29.74
N LYS A 109 20.81 8.69 31.06
CA LYS A 109 20.51 9.76 32.05
C LYS A 109 21.52 10.91 31.99
N ASP A 110 22.73 10.61 31.54
CA ASP A 110 23.85 11.56 31.39
C ASP A 110 23.91 12.18 29.99
N SER A 111 22.98 11.83 29.09
CA SER A 111 22.91 12.38 27.74
C SER A 111 22.14 13.72 27.75
N PRO A 112 22.73 14.84 27.29
CA PRO A 112 22.00 16.09 27.11
C PRO A 112 20.77 15.89 26.22
N GLY A 113 19.61 16.38 26.65
CA GLY A 113 18.34 16.20 25.93
C GLY A 113 17.63 14.87 26.21
N TYR A 114 17.94 14.20 27.32
CA TYR A 114 17.14 13.08 27.83
C TYR A 114 15.95 13.59 28.69
N PRO A 115 14.73 13.02 28.53
CA PRO A 115 14.31 12.09 27.48
C PRO A 115 13.79 12.82 26.21
N GLY A 116 13.85 12.13 25.05
CA GLY A 116 13.19 12.60 23.84
C GLY A 116 11.67 12.63 23.98
N HIS A 117 11.05 13.72 23.53
CA HIS A 117 9.63 13.96 23.71
C HIS A 117 8.77 13.51 22.53
N PHE A 118 9.35 13.07 21.42
CA PHE A 118 8.58 12.60 20.28
C PHE A 118 8.65 11.08 20.13
N GLY A 119 7.68 10.56 19.41
CA GLY A 119 7.64 9.17 18.97
C GLY A 119 6.85 9.06 17.68
N CYS A 120 7.16 8.07 16.86
CA CYS A 120 6.39 7.78 15.66
C CYS A 120 5.77 6.37 15.73
N ARG A 121 4.61 6.23 15.11
CA ARG A 121 3.88 4.96 15.01
C ARG A 121 3.42 4.72 13.58
N VAL A 122 3.54 3.47 13.17
CA VAL A 122 3.07 2.95 11.89
C VAL A 122 2.09 1.83 12.21
N ARG A 123 0.89 1.88 11.63
CA ARG A 123 -0.16 0.89 11.83
C ARG A 123 -0.77 0.51 10.50
N LEU A 124 -1.16 -0.74 10.37
CA LEU A 124 -2.00 -1.22 9.29
C LEU A 124 -3.17 -1.98 9.93
N ARG A 125 -4.40 -1.51 9.69
CA ARG A 125 -5.63 -2.17 10.13
C ARG A 125 -6.61 -2.16 8.98
N GLU A 126 -7.15 -3.32 8.60
CA GLU A 126 -8.17 -3.42 7.53
C GLU A 126 -7.75 -2.68 6.24
N MET A 127 -6.47 -2.83 5.84
CA MET A 127 -5.91 -2.14 4.66
C MET A 127 -5.97 -0.59 4.74
N LYS A 128 -5.95 -0.07 5.96
CA LYS A 128 -5.74 1.35 6.29
C LYS A 128 -4.36 1.54 6.90
N LEU A 129 -3.44 2.07 6.11
CA LEU A 129 -2.10 2.46 6.56
C LEU A 129 -2.17 3.81 7.29
N GLU A 130 -1.77 3.83 8.56
CA GLU A 130 -1.68 5.02 9.40
C GLU A 130 -0.24 5.24 9.83
N ILE A 131 0.30 6.42 9.52
CA ILE A 131 1.64 6.86 9.90
C ILE A 131 1.49 8.19 10.61
N PHE A 132 1.87 8.26 11.89
CA PHE A 132 1.65 9.44 12.72
C PHE A 132 2.70 9.61 13.81
N TRP A 133 2.83 10.85 14.28
CA TRP A 133 3.66 11.21 15.42
C TRP A 133 2.83 11.28 16.71
N VAL A 134 3.52 11.09 17.82
CA VAL A 134 3.00 11.27 19.18
C VAL A 134 3.97 12.13 19.98
N TYR A 135 3.44 12.90 20.92
CA TYR A 135 4.20 13.59 21.95
C TYR A 135 4.19 12.77 23.24
N ASN A 136 5.36 12.47 23.78
CA ASN A 136 5.58 11.71 24.99
C ASN A 136 5.79 12.66 26.17
N GLU A 137 4.83 12.64 27.08
CA GLU A 137 4.90 13.30 28.37
C GLU A 137 5.45 12.32 29.42
N PHE A 138 6.45 12.75 30.19
CA PHE A 138 7.10 11.94 31.21
C PHE A 138 6.65 12.40 32.59
N LYS A 139 5.82 11.61 33.26
CA LYS A 139 5.36 11.89 34.63
C LYS A 139 6.16 11.07 35.64
N PRO A 140 6.63 11.64 36.76
CA PRO A 140 7.28 10.87 37.81
C PRO A 140 6.36 9.75 38.32
N LYS A 141 6.86 8.53 38.49
CA LYS A 141 6.10 7.49 39.21
C LYS A 141 6.25 7.71 40.71
N LYS A 142 5.16 7.55 41.46
CA LYS A 142 5.23 7.51 42.94
C LYS A 142 6.19 6.40 43.38
N ASN A 143 7.11 6.75 44.28
CA ASN A 143 8.09 5.82 44.90
C ASN A 143 9.04 5.13 43.91
N SER A 144 9.42 5.77 42.80
CA SER A 144 10.41 5.22 41.86
C SER A 144 11.17 6.32 41.12
N ASP A 145 12.47 6.10 40.88
CA ASP A 145 13.30 6.96 40.00
C ASP A 145 12.98 6.79 38.50
N LYS A 146 11.82 6.23 38.18
CA LYS A 146 11.36 5.94 36.82
C LYS A 146 10.17 6.84 36.46
N TYR A 147 10.11 7.22 35.19
CA TYR A 147 8.98 7.97 34.64
C TYR A 147 7.92 7.04 34.08
N GLN A 148 6.66 7.44 34.19
CA GLN A 148 5.55 6.95 33.39
C GLN A 148 5.46 7.79 32.11
N VAL A 149 5.34 7.13 30.96
CA VAL A 149 5.21 7.80 29.66
C VAL A 149 3.74 7.83 29.26
N ILE A 150 3.22 9.02 28.97
CA ILE A 150 1.90 9.23 28.37
C ILE A 150 2.12 9.73 26.95
N SER A 151 1.65 8.97 25.96
CA SER A 151 1.76 9.35 24.54
C SER A 151 0.48 10.03 24.06
N HIS A 152 0.61 11.29 23.65
CA HIS A 152 -0.45 12.12 23.08
C HIS A 152 -0.40 12.08 21.56
N TYR A 153 -1.52 11.78 20.92
CA TYR A 153 -1.62 11.79 19.46
C TYR A 153 -1.45 13.22 18.92
N LEU A 154 -0.64 13.37 17.87
CA LEU A 154 -0.47 14.65 17.18
C LEU A 154 -1.32 14.65 15.90
N PRO A 155 -2.38 15.48 15.82
CA PRO A 155 -3.19 15.58 14.61
C PRO A 155 -2.37 16.19 13.47
N ARG A 156 -2.64 15.74 12.25
CA ARG A 156 -2.08 16.29 11.02
C ARG A 156 -3.21 17.00 10.29
N GLU A 157 -3.09 18.30 10.10
CA GLU A 157 -4.12 19.19 9.52
C GLU A 157 -4.32 18.96 8.00
N GLY A 158 -4.73 17.75 7.59
CA GLY A 158 -5.00 17.40 6.19
C GLY A 158 -3.78 17.25 5.28
N ASN A 159 -2.62 17.76 5.68
CA ASN A 159 -1.38 17.66 4.91
C ASN A 159 -0.75 16.26 4.97
N TYR A 160 0.11 15.92 4.01
CA TYR A 160 0.92 14.69 4.07
C TYR A 160 2.10 14.82 5.03
N ARG A 161 2.58 16.06 5.24
CA ARG A 161 3.69 16.39 6.11
C ARG A 161 3.21 17.11 7.36
N TYR A 162 3.77 16.81 8.51
CA TYR A 162 3.65 17.65 9.70
C TYR A 162 4.51 18.92 9.52
N PRO A 163 3.98 20.12 9.82
CA PRO A 163 4.77 21.35 9.78
C PRO A 163 5.87 21.30 10.85
N GLN A 164 6.98 22.01 10.62
CA GLN A 164 8.09 22.05 11.58
C GLN A 164 7.65 22.57 12.96
N SER A 165 6.63 23.44 12.98
CA SER A 165 6.02 23.97 14.20
C SER A 165 5.41 22.88 15.11
N THR A 166 5.04 21.72 14.56
CA THR A 166 4.59 20.56 15.36
C THR A 166 5.68 20.08 16.32
N PHE A 167 6.95 20.23 15.94
CA PHE A 167 8.11 19.69 16.67
C PHE A 167 8.88 20.75 17.45
N THR A 168 8.25 21.87 17.83
CA THR A 168 8.89 22.97 18.57
C THR A 168 9.52 22.56 19.90
N ARG A 169 8.99 21.52 20.55
CA ARG A 169 9.50 20.96 21.81
C ARG A 169 10.57 19.88 21.61
N ALA A 170 11.02 19.65 20.38
CA ALA A 170 12.00 18.61 20.09
C ALA A 170 13.37 19.02 20.63
N GLN A 171 14.05 18.05 21.22
CA GLN A 171 15.44 18.21 21.65
C GLN A 171 16.35 18.41 20.43
N ASP A 172 17.54 18.99 20.63
CA ASP A 172 18.44 19.30 19.51
C ASP A 172 18.85 18.06 18.71
N TRP A 173 19.01 16.92 19.38
CA TRP A 173 19.27 15.64 18.71
C TRP A 173 18.03 15.10 17.97
N GLU A 174 16.81 15.41 18.45
CA GLU A 174 15.56 14.94 17.83
C GLU A 174 15.31 15.65 16.51
N LYS A 175 15.60 16.95 16.41
CA LYS A 175 15.33 17.78 15.22
C LYS A 175 15.84 17.18 13.90
N PRO A 176 17.13 16.81 13.75
CA PRO A 176 17.62 16.25 12.48
C PRO A 176 16.98 14.90 12.16
N VAL A 177 16.79 14.03 13.15
CA VAL A 177 16.20 12.70 12.95
C VAL A 177 14.71 12.79 12.61
N ILE A 178 13.96 13.65 13.31
CA ILE A 178 12.55 13.94 13.01
C ILE A 178 12.41 14.45 11.58
N THR A 179 13.28 15.38 11.16
CA THR A 179 13.23 15.96 9.81
C THR A 179 13.38 14.87 8.75
N ALA A 180 14.43 14.06 8.84
CA ALA A 180 14.67 12.97 7.89
C ALA A 180 13.56 11.90 7.88
N VAL A 181 13.05 11.53 9.05
CA VAL A 181 11.98 10.53 9.19
C VAL A 181 10.66 11.08 8.65
N GLU A 182 10.33 12.33 8.93
CA GLU A 182 9.12 12.98 8.46
C GLU A 182 9.16 13.26 6.95
N ASP A 183 10.32 13.59 6.38
CA ASP A 183 10.53 13.65 4.94
C ASP A 183 10.07 12.34 4.28
N ALA A 184 10.60 11.22 4.76
CA ALA A 184 10.28 9.89 4.23
C ALA A 184 8.81 9.51 4.46
N PHE A 185 8.26 9.76 5.67
CA PHE A 185 6.85 9.49 5.96
C PHE A 185 5.90 10.31 5.10
N SER A 186 6.24 11.56 4.80
CA SER A 186 5.39 12.41 3.96
C SER A 186 5.25 11.86 2.55
N ILE A 187 6.31 11.29 1.99
CA ILE A 187 6.32 10.62 0.68
C ILE A 187 5.42 9.37 0.73
N ILE A 188 5.58 8.52 1.75
CA ILE A 188 4.78 7.29 1.86
C ILE A 188 3.29 7.61 2.05
N ARG A 189 2.94 8.62 2.86
CA ARG A 189 1.54 9.04 3.03
C ARG A 189 0.93 9.54 1.72
N ARG A 190 1.68 10.31 0.93
CA ARG A 190 1.26 10.77 -0.40
C ARG A 190 1.06 9.58 -1.35
N ALA A 191 2.04 8.70 -1.45
CA ALA A 191 1.97 7.51 -2.30
C ALA A 191 0.78 6.60 -1.91
N ASN A 192 0.58 6.36 -0.61
CA ASN A 192 -0.57 5.60 -0.12
C ASN A 192 -1.91 6.28 -0.44
N SER A 193 -2.00 7.61 -0.37
CA SER A 193 -3.19 8.35 -0.79
C SER A 193 -3.51 8.14 -2.27
N ASN A 194 -2.49 8.11 -3.13
CA ASN A 194 -2.67 7.81 -4.55
C ASN A 194 -3.16 6.35 -4.75
N LEU A 195 -2.60 5.38 -4.01
CA LEU A 195 -3.10 4.00 -4.06
C LEU A 195 -4.56 3.89 -3.63
N MET A 196 -4.96 4.59 -2.58
CA MET A 196 -6.36 4.62 -2.14
C MET A 196 -7.27 5.23 -3.22
N ARG A 197 -6.79 6.23 -3.97
CA ARG A 197 -7.50 6.77 -5.13
C ARG A 197 -7.63 5.75 -6.25
N VAL A 198 -6.57 5.00 -6.57
CA VAL A 198 -6.62 3.91 -7.56
C VAL A 198 -7.67 2.86 -7.17
N ARG A 199 -7.70 2.41 -5.91
CA ARG A 199 -8.74 1.47 -5.42
C ARG A 199 -10.16 2.00 -5.59
N GLN A 200 -10.35 3.30 -5.35
CA GLN A 200 -11.64 3.94 -5.55
C GLN A 200 -12.01 3.97 -7.04
N LEU A 201 -11.07 4.32 -7.91
CA LEU A 201 -11.27 4.32 -9.36
C LEU A 201 -11.58 2.93 -9.91
N CYS A 202 -10.90 1.87 -9.44
CA CYS A 202 -11.24 0.50 -9.84
C CYS A 202 -12.70 0.15 -9.51
N ARG A 203 -13.17 0.49 -8.30
CA ARG A 203 -14.56 0.25 -7.89
C ARG A 203 -15.57 1.05 -8.72
N TRP A 204 -15.23 2.30 -9.07
CA TRP A 204 -16.10 3.12 -9.92
C TRP A 204 -16.16 2.60 -11.35
N ASN A 205 -15.02 2.17 -11.90
CA ASN A 205 -14.97 1.57 -13.23
C ASN A 205 -15.75 0.26 -13.29
N ASP A 206 -15.70 -0.55 -12.22
CA ASP A 206 -16.47 -1.78 -12.09
C ASP A 206 -17.99 -1.50 -12.15
N THR A 207 -18.45 -0.48 -11.40
CA THR A 207 -19.84 -0.01 -11.47
C THR A 207 -20.23 0.49 -12.87
N ASN A 208 -19.32 1.18 -13.56
CA ASN A 208 -19.57 1.69 -14.91
C ASN A 208 -19.64 0.56 -15.95
N LEU A 209 -18.81 -0.48 -15.82
CA LEU A 209 -18.87 -1.67 -16.68
C LEU A 209 -20.21 -2.38 -16.54
N PHE A 210 -20.70 -2.55 -15.30
CA PHE A 210 -22.00 -3.17 -15.04
C PHE A 210 -23.15 -2.37 -15.69
N LYS A 211 -23.15 -1.05 -15.56
CA LYS A 211 -24.16 -0.18 -16.20
C LYS A 211 -24.12 -0.28 -17.71
N MET A 212 -22.93 -0.20 -18.30
CA MET A 212 -22.74 -0.30 -19.75
C MET A 212 -23.26 -1.63 -20.30
N ALA A 213 -23.04 -2.74 -19.60
CA ALA A 213 -23.57 -4.05 -19.99
C ALA A 213 -25.11 -4.08 -19.96
N GLY A 214 -25.72 -3.56 -18.89
CA GLY A 214 -27.17 -3.46 -18.76
C GLY A 214 -27.82 -2.60 -19.85
N ASP A 215 -27.27 -1.41 -20.10
CA ASP A 215 -27.81 -0.48 -21.12
C ASP A 215 -27.77 -1.11 -22.54
N ILE A 216 -26.76 -1.93 -22.84
CA ILE A 216 -26.65 -2.64 -24.12
C ILE A 216 -27.67 -3.78 -24.22
N ASP A 217 -27.85 -4.55 -23.14
CA ASP A 217 -28.83 -5.63 -23.11
C ASP A 217 -30.26 -5.08 -23.24
N ASP A 218 -30.56 -3.97 -22.56
CA ASP A 218 -31.85 -3.27 -22.68
C ASP A 218 -32.08 -2.78 -24.13
N PHE A 219 -31.08 -2.15 -24.76
CA PHE A 219 -31.18 -1.73 -26.16
C PHE A 219 -31.46 -2.90 -27.11
N LYS A 220 -30.81 -4.06 -26.89
CA LYS A 220 -31.05 -5.28 -27.68
C LYS A 220 -32.45 -5.86 -27.46
N MET A 221 -32.97 -5.81 -26.23
CA MET A 221 -34.35 -6.24 -25.94
C MET A 221 -35.40 -5.33 -26.58
N ASP A 222 -35.15 -4.02 -26.59
CA ASP A 222 -36.04 -3.03 -27.20
C ASP A 222 -35.97 -3.02 -28.74
N ASN A 223 -34.90 -3.55 -29.32
CA ASN A 223 -34.65 -3.57 -30.77
C ASN A 223 -34.25 -4.99 -31.26
N PRO A 224 -35.17 -5.97 -31.20
CA PRO A 224 -34.89 -7.32 -31.68
C PRO A 224 -34.63 -7.31 -33.19
N LEU A 225 -33.53 -7.95 -33.61
CA LEU A 225 -33.14 -8.16 -35.01
C LEU A 225 -34.02 -9.19 -35.71
#